data_AF-A0A951EI04-F1
#
_entry.id   AF-A0A951EI04-F1
#
_cell.length_a   1.000
_cell.length_b   1.000
_cell.length_c   1.000
_cell.angle_alpha   90.00
_cell.angle_beta   90.00
_cell.angle_gamma   90.00
#
_symmetry.space_group_name_H-M   'P 1'
#
loop_
_entity.id
_entity.type
_entity.pdbx_description
1 polymer ?
#
loop_
_entity_poly.entity_id
_entity_poly.type
_entity_poly.pdbx_seq_one_letter_code
_entity_poly.pdbx_strand_id
1 'polypeptide(L)'
;DFGTTYKAYRGDLLRQLPLYGEMHRFIPAIASAYGASICEVPIQNINRTQGKSNYGFSRTFRVMFDLITIWFLLRYMSRPLHFFGRLGLLNTLGGISIGFWLLLQKLITGAAVLPLHGPLMVFAAILILAGLQLLAVGLLGELSVWQHFNSSKRPYAISTVFHAAPCELAD
;
A
#
# COMPACT_ATOMS: atom_id res chain seq x y z
N ASP A 1 -4.08 21.07 9.64
CA ASP A 1 -5.14 20.74 8.67
C ASP A 1 -4.53 20.23 7.36
N PHE A 2 -4.94 19.05 6.88
CA PHE A 2 -4.46 18.47 5.62
C PHE A 2 -5.39 18.74 4.43
N GLY A 3 -6.64 19.17 4.66
CA GLY A 3 -7.68 19.31 3.63
C GLY A 3 -7.62 20.61 2.84
N THR A 4 -6.97 21.64 3.37
CA THR A 4 -6.83 22.95 2.73
C THR A 4 -5.70 22.95 1.70
N THR A 5 -5.95 23.34 0.45
CA THR A 5 -4.95 23.36 -0.63
C THR A 5 -3.93 24.51 -0.52
N TYR A 6 -4.12 25.45 0.41
CA TYR A 6 -3.21 26.56 0.65
C TYR A 6 -1.97 26.10 1.42
N LYS A 7 -0.92 25.69 0.69
CA LYS A 7 0.30 25.10 1.24
C LYS A 7 1.53 25.63 0.50
N ALA A 8 2.61 25.86 1.23
CA ALA A 8 3.91 26.23 0.66
C ALA A 8 4.94 25.13 0.99
N TYR A 9 5.80 24.81 0.03
CA TYR A 9 6.82 23.77 0.15
C TYR A 9 8.18 24.30 -0.33
N ARG A 10 9.26 23.76 0.22
CA ARG A 10 10.61 24.00 -0.31
C ARG A 10 10.78 23.23 -1.63
N GLY A 11 11.30 23.90 -2.66
CA GLY A 11 11.49 23.31 -3.98
C GLY A 11 12.42 22.10 -3.97
N ASP A 12 13.48 22.14 -3.17
CA ASP A 12 14.45 21.05 -3.07
C ASP A 12 13.83 19.77 -2.49
N LEU A 13 12.87 19.92 -1.58
CA LEU A 13 12.13 18.80 -1.01
C LEU A 13 11.16 18.19 -2.04
N LEU A 14 10.41 19.04 -2.75
CA LEU A 14 9.47 18.58 -3.78
C LEU A 14 10.16 17.79 -4.91
N ARG A 15 11.38 18.18 -5.30
CA ARG A 15 12.17 17.49 -6.34
C ARG A 15 12.62 16.09 -5.93
N GLN A 16 12.75 15.84 -4.62
CA GLN A 16 13.20 14.55 -4.09
C GLN A 16 12.03 13.59 -3.79
N LEU A 17 10.79 14.09 -3.75
CA LEU A 17 9.63 13.27 -3.45
C LEU A 17 9.18 12.48 -4.70
N PRO A 18 9.04 11.14 -4.60
CA PRO A 18 8.43 10.35 -5.67
C PRO A 18 6.92 10.60 -5.69
N LEU A 19 6.50 11.60 -6.47
CA LEU A 19 5.09 11.90 -6.70
C LEU A 19 4.55 11.02 -7.83
N TYR A 20 3.56 10.18 -7.53
CA TYR A 20 2.90 9.31 -8.51
C TYR A 20 1.39 9.55 -8.52
N GLY A 21 0.81 9.84 -9.69
CA GLY A 21 -0.64 10.01 -9.90
C GLY A 21 -1.33 11.02 -8.96
N GLU A 22 -2.42 10.59 -8.34
CA GLU A 22 -3.28 11.36 -7.41
C GLU A 22 -2.63 11.63 -6.02
N MET A 23 -1.33 11.37 -5.85
CA MET A 23 -0.64 11.59 -4.57
C MET A 23 -0.31 13.05 -4.26
N HIS A 24 -0.58 13.98 -5.18
CA HIS A 24 -0.38 15.43 -4.98
C HIS A 24 -1.16 15.97 -3.75
N ARG A 25 -2.30 15.38 -3.42
CA ARG A 25 -3.08 15.77 -2.22
C ARG A 25 -2.43 15.34 -0.90
N PHE A 26 -1.46 14.44 -0.95
CA PHE A 26 -0.80 13.84 0.21
C PHE A 26 0.67 14.22 0.36
N ILE A 27 1.12 15.21 -0.41
CA ILE A 27 2.47 15.78 -0.30
C ILE A 27 2.87 16.07 1.15
N PRO A 28 2.02 16.66 2.03
CA PRO A 28 2.44 16.90 3.41
C PRO A 28 2.68 15.63 4.22
N ALA A 29 1.87 14.59 4.01
CA ALA A 29 2.01 13.33 4.73
C ALA A 29 3.30 12.60 4.30
N ILE A 30 3.59 12.60 3.00
CA ILE A 30 4.81 12.03 2.44
C ILE A 30 6.02 12.88 2.89
N ALA A 31 5.95 14.20 2.83
CA ALA A 31 7.01 15.10 3.29
C ALA A 31 7.35 14.87 4.77
N SER A 32 6.34 14.72 5.63
CA SER A 32 6.53 14.37 7.05
C SER A 32 7.25 13.02 7.20
N ALA A 33 6.85 12.00 6.43
CA ALA A 33 7.51 10.69 6.43
C ALA A 33 8.98 10.75 5.96
N TYR A 34 9.31 11.70 5.08
CA TYR A 34 10.68 12.00 4.64
C TYR A 34 11.44 12.93 5.59
N GLY A 35 10.87 13.27 6.76
CA GLY A 35 11.54 14.06 7.80
C GLY A 35 11.37 15.58 7.68
N ALA A 36 10.44 16.07 6.86
CA ALA A 36 10.15 17.49 6.78
C ALA A 36 9.49 18.01 8.07
N SER A 37 9.97 19.14 8.58
CA SER A 37 9.27 19.89 9.61
C SER A 37 8.05 20.59 9.00
N ILE A 38 6.86 20.35 9.54
CA ILE A 38 5.62 21.00 9.12
C ILE A 38 5.19 21.98 10.20
N CYS A 39 4.81 23.19 9.78
CA CYS A 39 4.21 24.20 10.64
C CYS A 39 2.84 24.57 10.09
N GLU A 40 1.84 24.69 10.96
CA GLU A 40 0.50 25.15 10.60
C GLU A 40 0.36 26.63 10.95
N VAL A 41 0.10 27.46 9.94
CA VAL A 41 -0.15 28.89 10.15
C VAL A 41 -1.68 29.10 10.16
N PRO A 42 -2.25 29.70 11.21
CA PRO A 42 -3.68 29.96 11.25
C PRO A 42 -4.04 30.96 10.14
N ILE A 43 -5.03 30.59 9.33
CA ILE A 43 -5.58 31.44 8.26
C ILE A 43 -7.07 31.66 8.50
N GLN A 44 -7.57 32.81 8.07
CA GLN A 44 -9.00 33.09 8.09
C GLN A 44 -9.63 32.57 6.79
N ASN A 45 -10.48 31.55 6.89
CA ASN A 45 -11.20 31.03 5.74
C ASN A 45 -12.46 31.86 5.49
N ILE A 46 -12.56 32.50 4.33
CA ILE A 46 -13.68 33.37 3.99
C ILE A 46 -14.85 32.50 3.50
N ASN A 47 -16.04 32.68 4.08
CA ASN A 47 -17.22 31.93 3.66
C ASN A 47 -17.57 32.26 2.20
N ARG A 48 -17.67 31.22 1.37
CA ARG A 48 -18.02 31.37 -0.03
C ARG A 48 -19.48 31.82 -0.15
N THR A 49 -19.72 32.94 -0.83
CA THR A 49 -21.05 33.56 -0.95
C THR A 49 -21.97 32.85 -1.96
N GLN A 50 -21.44 32.09 -2.91
CA GLN A 50 -22.23 31.44 -3.95
C GLN A 50 -21.74 30.04 -4.29
N GLY A 51 -22.68 29.13 -4.59
CA GLY A 51 -22.48 27.80 -5.16
C GLY A 51 -22.50 26.64 -4.15
N LYS A 52 -22.78 25.41 -4.63
CA LYS A 52 -22.90 24.21 -3.79
C LYS A 52 -21.55 23.66 -3.35
N SER A 53 -21.50 23.04 -2.17
CA SER A 53 -20.33 22.32 -1.67
C SER A 53 -20.11 21.03 -2.46
N ASN A 54 -18.88 20.82 -2.95
CA ASN A 54 -18.46 19.57 -3.61
C ASN A 54 -18.09 18.46 -2.60
N TYR A 55 -18.52 18.59 -1.34
CA TYR A 55 -18.39 17.53 -0.33
C TYR A 55 -19.65 16.68 -0.33
N GLY A 56 -19.67 15.65 -1.17
CA GLY A 56 -20.68 14.59 -1.13
C GLY A 56 -20.25 13.43 -0.23
N PHE A 57 -21.20 12.65 0.28
CA PHE A 57 -20.94 11.45 1.08
C PHE A 57 -20.08 10.41 0.34
N SER A 58 -20.19 10.36 -1.00
CA SER A 58 -19.34 9.53 -1.86
C SER A 58 -17.86 9.95 -1.89
N ARG A 59 -17.54 11.19 -1.47
CA ARG A 59 -16.17 11.68 -1.34
C ARG A 59 -15.54 11.18 -0.05
N THR A 60 -16.32 11.06 1.03
CA THR A 60 -15.83 10.56 2.32
C THR A 60 -15.29 9.14 2.20
N PHE A 61 -16.03 8.22 1.55
CA PHE A 61 -15.55 6.85 1.34
C PHE A 61 -14.28 6.80 0.49
N ARG A 62 -14.22 7.57 -0.60
CA ARG A 62 -13.01 7.68 -1.43
C ARG A 62 -11.81 8.11 -0.60
N VAL A 63 -11.94 9.22 0.13
CA VAL A 63 -10.87 9.74 1.01
C VAL A 63 -10.45 8.69 2.05
N MET A 64 -11.39 7.92 2.60
CA MET A 64 -11.07 6.85 3.55
C MET A 64 -10.24 5.72 2.91
N PHE A 65 -10.65 5.24 1.73
CA PHE A 65 -9.87 4.24 0.97
C PHE A 65 -8.49 4.77 0.56
N ASP A 66 -8.40 6.05 0.22
CA ASP A 66 -7.15 6.70 -0.13
C ASP A 66 -6.19 6.80 1.06
N LEU A 67 -6.70 7.12 2.25
CA LEU A 67 -5.94 7.12 3.49
C LEU A 67 -5.41 5.72 3.83
N ILE A 68 -6.24 4.68 3.69
CA ILE A 68 -5.82 3.28 3.87
C ILE A 68 -4.73 2.93 2.87
N THR A 69 -4.90 3.33 1.61
CA THR A 69 -3.94 3.08 0.53
C THR A 69 -2.60 3.73 0.85
N ILE A 70 -2.57 4.95 1.37
CA ILE A 70 -1.34 5.65 1.70
C ILE A 70 -0.68 5.10 2.93
N TRP A 71 -1.45 4.80 3.96
CA TRP A 71 -0.91 4.12 5.12
C TRP A 71 -0.25 2.80 4.70
N PHE A 72 -0.91 2.06 3.80
CA PHE A 72 -0.36 0.85 3.22
C PHE A 72 0.92 1.12 2.40
N LEU A 73 0.91 2.10 1.50
CA LEU A 73 2.07 2.48 0.68
C LEU A 73 3.25 2.93 1.56
N LEU A 74 3.04 3.84 2.51
CA LEU A 74 4.10 4.34 3.38
C LEU A 74 4.68 3.25 4.30
N ARG A 75 3.85 2.32 4.77
CA ARG A 75 4.27 1.31 5.76
C ARG A 75 4.75 -0.01 5.15
N TYR A 76 4.20 -0.42 4.01
CA TYR A 76 4.38 -1.76 3.45
C TYR A 76 4.84 -1.79 1.99
N MET A 77 5.02 -0.66 1.30
CA MET A 77 5.54 -0.65 -0.08
C MET A 77 6.90 -1.33 -0.21
N SER A 78 7.73 -1.32 0.84
CA SER A 78 9.02 -2.00 0.84
C SER A 78 8.94 -3.51 1.16
N ARG A 79 7.82 -3.98 1.75
CA ARG A 79 7.64 -5.35 2.24
C ARG A 79 6.16 -5.78 2.23
N PRO A 80 5.52 -5.84 1.04
CA PRO A 80 4.10 -6.17 0.92
C PRO A 80 3.74 -7.56 1.45
N LEU A 81 4.69 -8.52 1.45
CA LEU A 81 4.48 -9.87 1.98
C LEU A 81 4.11 -9.85 3.47
N HIS A 82 4.64 -8.92 4.26
CA HIS A 82 4.34 -8.88 5.70
C HIS A 82 2.88 -8.51 6.00
N PHE A 83 2.25 -7.69 5.15
CA PHE A 83 0.85 -7.31 5.32
C PHE A 83 -0.08 -8.43 4.85
N PHE A 84 0.02 -8.78 3.57
CA PHE A 84 -0.85 -9.79 2.96
C PHE A 84 -0.57 -11.20 3.51
N GLY A 85 0.68 -11.50 3.86
CA GLY A 85 1.06 -12.78 4.43
C GLY A 85 0.55 -12.99 5.85
N ARG A 86 0.54 -11.96 6.70
CA ARG A 86 -0.11 -12.05 8.03
C ARG A 86 -1.60 -12.29 7.91
N LEU A 87 -2.30 -11.52 7.07
CA LEU A 87 -3.74 -11.68 6.84
C LEU A 87 -4.05 -13.04 6.20
N GLY A 88 -3.25 -13.46 5.22
CA GLY A 88 -3.40 -14.75 4.56
C GLY A 88 -3.21 -15.92 5.52
N LEU A 89 -2.15 -15.88 6.34
CA LEU A 89 -1.86 -16.91 7.34
C LEU A 89 -2.96 -17.00 8.41
N LEU A 90 -3.48 -15.86 8.89
CA LEU A 90 -4.62 -15.84 9.82
C LEU A 90 -5.88 -16.47 9.20
N ASN A 91 -6.20 -16.15 7.94
CA ASN A 91 -7.35 -16.74 7.25
C ASN A 91 -7.18 -18.24 7.01
N THR A 92 -6.00 -18.69 6.55
CA THR A 92 -5.73 -20.11 6.33
C THR A 92 -5.79 -20.88 7.65
N LEU A 93 -5.17 -20.37 8.73
CA LEU A 93 -5.25 -21.01 10.05
C LEU A 93 -6.69 -21.05 10.59
N GLY A 94 -7.46 -19.97 10.42
CA GLY A 94 -8.87 -19.93 10.79
C GLY A 94 -9.69 -20.97 10.04
N GLY A 95 -9.53 -21.06 8.72
CA GLY A 95 -10.22 -22.04 7.88
C GLY A 95 -9.81 -23.49 8.20
N ILE A 96 -8.52 -23.75 8.44
CA ILE A 96 -8.03 -25.06 8.89
C ILE A 96 -8.60 -25.43 10.25
N SER A 97 -8.68 -24.48 11.19
CA SER A 97 -9.22 -24.73 12.54
C SER A 97 -10.69 -25.12 12.48
N ILE A 98 -11.49 -24.41 11.67
CA ILE A 98 -12.91 -24.74 11.46
C ILE A 98 -13.05 -26.10 10.76
N GLY A 99 -12.24 -26.34 9.72
CA GLY A 99 -12.23 -27.63 9.01
C GLY A 99 -11.85 -28.79 9.93
N PHE A 100 -10.86 -28.59 10.81
CA PHE A 100 -10.41 -29.57 11.79
C PHE A 100 -11.49 -29.87 12.83
N TRP A 101 -12.17 -28.83 13.33
CA TRP A 101 -13.31 -29.00 14.23
C TRP A 101 -14.43 -29.84 13.58
N LEU A 102 -14.79 -29.54 12.33
CA LEU A 102 -15.79 -30.29 11.57
C LEU A 102 -15.35 -31.75 11.31
N LEU A 103 -14.05 -31.98 11.10
CA LEU A 103 -13.48 -33.30 10.92
C LEU A 103 -13.57 -34.13 12.21
N LEU A 104 -13.27 -33.54 13.37
CA LEU A 104 -13.45 -34.20 14.67
C LEU A 104 -14.92 -34.55 14.94
N GLN A 105 -15.84 -33.63 14.68
CA GLN A 105 -17.28 -33.86 14.78
C GLN A 105 -17.73 -35.05 13.89
N LYS A 106 -17.18 -35.16 12.67
CA LYS A 106 -17.45 -36.29 11.78
C LYS A 106 -16.96 -37.62 12.36
N LEU A 107 -15.76 -37.65 12.93
CA LEU A 107 -15.13 -38.86 13.46
C LEU A 107 -15.82 -39.38 14.74
N ILE A 108 -16.28 -38.48 15.61
CA ILE A 108 -16.90 -38.84 16.88
C ILE A 108 -18.37 -39.24 16.68
N THR A 109 -19.12 -38.47 15.91
CA THR A 109 -20.59 -38.62 15.85
C THR A 109 -21.05 -39.51 14.70
N GLY A 110 -20.18 -39.81 13.72
CA GLY A 110 -20.50 -40.64 12.54
C GLY A 110 -21.57 -40.05 11.60
N ALA A 111 -22.13 -38.89 11.94
CA ALA A 111 -23.19 -38.23 11.20
C ALA A 111 -22.67 -37.57 9.92
N ALA A 112 -23.51 -37.52 8.89
CA ALA A 112 -23.23 -36.72 7.71
C ALA A 112 -23.13 -35.25 8.11
N VAL A 113 -21.95 -34.65 7.93
CA VAL A 113 -21.68 -33.23 8.28
C VAL A 113 -22.39 -32.27 7.33
N LEU A 114 -22.64 -32.73 6.10
CA LEU A 114 -23.15 -31.92 4.99
C LEU A 114 -24.56 -31.33 5.20
N PRO A 115 -25.56 -32.05 5.75
CA PRO A 115 -26.91 -31.53 5.95
C PRO A 115 -27.04 -30.50 7.10
N LEU A 116 -26.20 -30.61 8.15
CA LEU A 116 -26.32 -29.78 9.36
C LEU A 116 -25.29 -28.64 9.42
N HIS A 117 -24.10 -28.82 8.84
CA HIS A 117 -22.98 -27.87 8.88
C HIS A 117 -22.46 -27.47 7.48
N GLY A 118 -23.21 -27.75 6.41
CA GLY A 118 -22.83 -27.45 5.02
C GLY A 118 -22.31 -26.02 4.80
N PRO A 119 -23.01 -24.96 5.28
CA PRO A 119 -22.52 -23.58 5.15
C PRO A 119 -21.17 -23.33 5.82
N LEU A 120 -20.92 -23.96 6.98
CA LEU A 120 -19.68 -23.80 7.73
C LEU A 120 -18.49 -24.47 7.00
N MET A 121 -18.75 -25.60 6.33
CA MET A 121 -17.75 -26.31 5.52
C MET A 121 -17.34 -25.47 4.30
N VAL A 122 -18.31 -24.88 3.61
CA VAL A 122 -18.05 -23.99 2.48
C VAL A 122 -17.32 -22.73 2.94
N PHE A 123 -17.70 -22.16 4.07
CA PHE A 123 -17.03 -21.01 4.66
C PHE A 123 -15.56 -21.31 5.01
N ALA A 124 -15.27 -22.47 5.60
CA ALA A 124 -13.90 -22.92 5.87
C ALA A 124 -13.08 -23.08 4.59
N ALA A 125 -13.67 -23.65 3.53
CA ALA A 125 -13.00 -23.79 2.23
C ALA A 125 -12.69 -22.43 1.59
N ILE A 126 -13.63 -21.49 1.61
CA ILE A 126 -13.43 -20.12 1.11
C ILE A 126 -12.34 -19.40 1.91
N LEU A 127 -12.32 -19.53 3.23
CA LEU A 127 -11.28 -18.95 4.09
C LEU A 127 -9.89 -19.47 3.74
N ILE A 128 -9.75 -20.78 3.53
CA ILE A 128 -8.47 -21.39 3.13
C ILE A 128 -8.03 -20.86 1.76
N LEU A 129 -8.93 -20.86 0.77
CA LEU A 129 -8.65 -20.37 -0.58
C LEU A 129 -8.28 -18.88 -0.59
N ALA A 130 -9.05 -18.06 0.13
CA ALA A 130 -8.77 -16.63 0.26
C ALA A 130 -7.42 -16.38 0.98
N GLY A 131 -7.10 -17.15 2.02
CA GLY A 131 -5.83 -17.06 2.71
C GLY A 131 -4.63 -17.40 1.81
N LEU A 132 -4.75 -18.46 1.01
CA LEU A 132 -3.73 -18.84 0.03
C LEU A 132 -3.57 -17.79 -1.08
N GLN A 133 -4.67 -17.22 -1.58
CA GLN A 133 -4.64 -16.13 -2.56
C GLN A 133 -3.94 -14.88 -1.99
N LEU A 134 -4.21 -14.50 -0.75
CA LEU A 134 -3.54 -13.38 -0.09
C LEU A 134 -2.03 -13.62 0.05
N LEU A 135 -1.61 -14.84 0.41
CA LEU A 135 -0.20 -15.22 0.44
C LEU A 135 0.46 -15.09 -0.95
N ALA A 136 -0.19 -15.58 -1.99
CA ALA A 136 0.29 -15.47 -3.36
C ALA A 136 0.42 -14.01 -3.82
N VAL A 137 -0.58 -13.17 -3.55
CA VAL A 137 -0.54 -11.72 -3.86
C VAL A 137 0.59 -11.03 -3.08
N GLY A 138 0.79 -11.38 -1.81
CA GLY A 138 1.91 -10.87 -1.01
C GLY A 138 3.27 -11.19 -1.63
N LEU A 139 3.46 -12.44 -2.08
CA LEU A 139 4.69 -12.88 -2.73
C LEU A 139 4.92 -12.17 -4.07
N LEU A 140 3.87 -12.05 -4.89
CA LEU A 140 3.92 -11.30 -6.16
C LEU A 140 4.26 -9.82 -5.92
N GLY A 141 3.71 -9.24 -4.85
CA GLY A 141 4.06 -7.89 -4.43
C GLY A 141 5.55 -7.75 -4.11
N GLU A 142 6.11 -8.69 -3.35
CA GLU A 142 7.54 -8.67 -2.96
C GLU A 142 8.44 -8.78 -4.20
N LEU A 143 8.09 -9.65 -5.14
CA LEU A 143 8.79 -9.80 -6.42
C LEU A 143 8.71 -8.53 -7.28
N SER A 144 7.56 -7.88 -7.34
CA SER A 144 7.37 -6.62 -8.07
C SER A 144 8.24 -5.50 -7.48
N VAL A 145 8.28 -5.39 -6.16
CA VAL A 145 9.13 -4.43 -5.45
C VAL A 145 10.61 -4.70 -5.72
N TRP A 146 11.03 -5.96 -5.63
CA TRP A 146 12.39 -6.37 -5.95
C TRP A 146 12.78 -6.00 -7.38
N GLN A 147 11.90 -6.29 -8.36
CA GLN A 147 12.11 -5.92 -9.75
C GLN A 147 12.24 -4.40 -9.93
N HIS A 148 11.37 -3.61 -9.30
CA HIS A 148 11.42 -2.15 -9.37
C HIS A 148 12.76 -1.60 -8.87
N PHE A 149 13.22 -2.07 -7.69
CA PHE A 149 14.50 -1.65 -7.13
C PHE A 149 15.70 -2.13 -7.96
N ASN A 150 15.64 -3.31 -8.56
CA ASN A 150 16.74 -3.83 -9.38
C ASN A 150 16.80 -3.21 -10.78
N SER A 151 15.67 -2.75 -11.33
CA SER A 151 15.62 -2.14 -12.67
C SER A 151 16.40 -0.82 -12.76
N SER A 152 16.63 -0.15 -11.62
CA SER A 152 17.41 1.10 -11.56
C SER A 152 18.93 0.90 -11.48
N LYS A 153 19.41 -0.34 -11.32
CA LYS A 153 20.85 -0.63 -11.29
C LYS A 153 21.33 -0.88 -12.71
N ARG A 154 22.21 0.00 -13.21
CA ARG A 154 22.94 -0.27 -14.45
C ARG A 154 23.67 -1.61 -14.28
N PRO A 155 23.61 -2.52 -15.27
CA PRO A 155 24.14 -3.89 -15.15
C PRO A 155 25.68 -3.96 -15.07
N TYR A 156 26.36 -2.82 -15.01
CA TYR A 156 27.80 -2.70 -14.93
C TYR A 156 28.18 -1.73 -13.81
N ALA A 157 29.25 -2.08 -13.08
CA ALA A 157 29.92 -1.17 -12.17
C ALA A 157 31.08 -0.49 -12.91
N ILE A 158 31.08 0.83 -12.97
CA ILE A 158 32.20 1.59 -13.54
C ILE A 158 33.29 1.66 -12.46
N SER A 159 34.43 1.01 -12.67
CA SER A 159 35.56 1.09 -11.75
C SER A 159 36.34 2.39 -11.89
N THR A 160 36.49 2.89 -13.12
CA THR A 160 37.28 4.10 -13.43
C THR A 160 36.78 4.75 -14.72
N VAL A 161 36.62 6.07 -14.71
CA VAL A 161 36.31 6.89 -15.90
C VAL A 161 37.58 7.65 -16.27
N PHE A 162 38.07 7.45 -17.48
CA PHE A 162 39.16 8.26 -18.02
C PHE A 162 38.56 9.40 -18.84
N HIS A 163 38.78 10.64 -18.41
CA HIS A 163 38.48 11.81 -19.22
C HIS A 163 39.66 12.07 -20.15
N ALA A 164 39.44 12.02 -21.46
CA ALA A 164 40.43 12.50 -22.41
C ALA A 164 40.56 14.02 -22.28
N ALA A 165 41.81 14.52 -22.24
CA ALA A 165 42.06 15.96 -22.30
C ALA A 165 41.49 16.52 -23.61
N PRO A 166 40.88 17.73 -23.59
CA PRO A 166 40.39 18.36 -24.81
C PRO A 166 41.53 18.47 -25.81
N CYS A 167 41.29 17.96 -27.01
CA CYS A 167 42.22 18.09 -28.13
C CYS A 167 42.25 19.58 -28.51
N GLU A 168 43.24 20.31 -28.03
CA GLU A 168 43.58 21.62 -28.61
C GLU A 168 44.07 21.35 -30.03
N LEU A 169 43.17 21.54 -30.99
CA LEU A 169 43.52 21.69 -32.40
C LEU A 169 44.38 22.95 -32.48
N ALA A 170 45.70 22.77 -32.58
CA ALA A 170 46.61 23.82 -32.98
C ALA A 170 46.23 24.27 -34.39
N ASP A 171 46.06 25.58 -34.54
CA ASP A 171 45.66 26.30 -35.75
C ASP A 171 46.49 25.96 -37.00
#